data_AF-A0A3B8R3X3-F1
#
_entry.id   AF-A0A3B8R3X3-F1
#
_cell.length_a   1.000
_cell.length_b   1.000
_cell.length_c   1.000
_cell.angle_alpha   90.00
_cell.angle_beta   90.00
_cell.angle_gamma   90.00
#
_symmetry.space_group_name_H-M   'P 1'
#
loop_
_entity.id
_entity.type
_entity.pdbx_description
1 polymer ?
#
loop_
_entity_poly.entity_id
_entity_poly.type
_entity_poly.pdbx_seq_one_letter_code
_entity_poly.pdbx_strand_id
1 'polypeptide(L)'
;LTFSGNDRPASVLPFVEKVIKQLGYELDPKKTNIFRRGRRQMVTGLVVNDKPNLPRRIRKQIRAAVHHKLHGKQIHWNGKPMNDQSLMGHLNCLKMVQPEEADRHKMILQNKE
;
A
#
# COMPACT_ATOMS: atom_id res chain seq x y z
N LEU A 1 5.95 14.76 -4.09
CA LEU A 1 7.39 14.42 -3.90
C LEU A 1 7.54 13.74 -2.56
N THR A 2 8.45 12.75 -2.44
CA THR A 2 8.76 12.06 -1.18
C THR A 2 10.28 11.98 -1.03
N PHE A 3 10.80 12.34 0.14
CA PHE A 3 12.23 12.33 0.43
C PHE A 3 12.51 11.51 1.69
N SER A 4 13.65 10.80 1.69
CA SER A 4 14.15 10.03 2.84
C SER A 4 15.65 10.26 2.98
N GLY A 5 16.17 10.23 4.22
CA GLY A 5 17.60 10.35 4.49
C GLY A 5 17.90 10.13 5.97
N ASN A 6 19.19 10.13 6.30
CA ASN A 6 19.68 9.95 7.67
C ASN A 6 19.60 11.23 8.51
N ASP A 7 19.54 12.40 7.85
CA ASP A 7 19.45 13.71 8.49
C ASP A 7 18.02 14.09 8.89
N ARG A 8 17.89 15.23 9.58
CA ARG A 8 16.59 15.82 9.95
C ARG A 8 15.78 16.10 8.68
N PRO A 9 14.65 15.41 8.41
CA PRO A 9 13.92 15.56 7.14
C PRO A 9 13.41 16.98 6.85
N ALA A 10 13.31 17.82 7.90
CA ALA A 10 12.95 19.22 7.76
C ALA A 10 13.99 20.06 7.01
N SER A 11 15.27 19.64 6.97
CA SER A 11 16.34 20.42 6.34
C SER A 11 16.20 20.54 4.82
N VAL A 12 15.53 19.58 4.17
CA VAL A 12 15.32 19.59 2.72
C VAL A 12 14.18 20.51 2.29
N LEU A 13 13.27 20.88 3.21
CA LEU A 13 12.06 21.64 2.88
C LEU A 13 12.36 23.01 2.25
N PRO A 14 13.29 23.84 2.78
CA PRO A 14 13.59 25.14 2.17
C PRO A 14 14.13 25.01 0.75
N PHE A 15 14.93 23.97 0.47
CA PHE A 15 15.46 23.70 -0.86
C PHE A 15 14.34 23.31 -1.83
N VAL A 16 13.47 22.37 -1.43
CA VAL A 16 12.34 21.94 -2.24
C VAL A 16 11.40 23.11 -2.52
N GLU A 17 11.06 23.90 -1.51
CA GLU A 17 10.20 25.08 -1.65
C GLU A 17 10.78 26.10 -2.63
N LYS A 18 12.10 26.38 -2.56
CA LYS A 18 12.77 27.26 -3.51
C LYS A 18 12.65 26.76 -4.96
N VAL A 19 12.94 25.47 -5.20
CA VAL A 19 12.92 24.88 -6.55
C VAL A 19 11.52 24.88 -7.14
N ILE A 20 10.51 24.47 -6.37
CA ILE A 20 9.14 24.43 -6.91
C ILE A 20 8.57 25.83 -7.16
N LYS A 21 8.94 26.83 -6.35
CA LYS A 21 8.55 28.23 -6.57
C LYS A 21 9.12 28.77 -7.88
N GLN A 22 10.36 28.42 -8.22
CA GLN A 22 10.96 28.76 -9.53
C GLN A 22 10.19 28.15 -10.71
N LEU A 23 9.49 27.03 -10.49
CA LEU A 23 8.64 26.37 -11.48
C LEU A 23 7.18 26.87 -11.46
N GLY A 24 6.85 27.86 -10.61
CA GLY A 24 5.48 28.40 -10.47
C GLY A 24 4.53 27.56 -9.62
N TYR A 25 5.05 26.66 -8.77
CA TYR A 25 4.27 25.83 -7.86
C TYR A 25 4.46 26.24 -6.39
N GLU A 26 3.48 25.89 -5.56
CA GLU A 26 3.51 26.09 -4.10
C GLU A 26 3.29 24.78 -3.34
N LEU A 27 3.89 24.67 -2.14
CA LEU A 27 3.64 23.54 -1.25
C LEU A 27 2.28 23.69 -0.57
N ASP A 28 1.46 22.65 -0.62
CA ASP A 28 0.24 22.54 0.20
C ASP A 28 0.61 22.13 1.63
N PRO A 29 0.42 22.98 2.66
CA PRO A 29 0.79 22.66 4.04
C PRO A 29 0.04 21.46 4.60
N LYS A 30 -1.20 21.19 4.13
CA LYS A 30 -1.99 20.03 4.59
C LYS A 30 -1.41 18.72 4.06
N LYS A 31 -0.75 18.75 2.90
CA LYS A 31 -0.12 17.58 2.27
C LYS A 31 1.36 17.44 2.62
N THR A 32 1.99 18.50 3.10
CA THR A 32 3.41 18.52 3.49
C THR A 32 3.57 17.92 4.88
N ASN A 33 4.03 16.68 4.94
CA ASN A 33 4.11 15.91 6.19
C ASN A 33 5.55 15.43 6.46
N ILE A 34 5.97 15.49 7.72
CA ILE A 34 7.23 14.92 8.19
C ILE A 34 6.93 13.65 9.00
N PHE A 35 7.39 12.49 8.51
CA PHE A 35 7.16 11.22 9.16
C PHE A 35 8.40 10.69 9.89
N ARG A 36 8.30 10.54 11.22
CA ARG A 36 9.31 9.89 12.05
C ARG A 36 9.20 8.36 11.99
N ARG A 37 10.30 7.65 12.24
CA ARG A 37 10.41 6.18 12.17
C ARG A 37 9.32 5.43 12.96
N GLY A 38 8.96 5.93 14.15
CA GLY A 38 7.96 5.28 15.02
C GLY A 38 6.50 5.43 14.55
N ARG A 39 6.23 6.24 13.52
CA ARG A 39 4.90 6.36 12.92
C ARG A 39 4.85 5.59 11.63
N ARG A 40 3.64 5.15 11.25
CA ARG A 40 3.42 4.55 9.94
C ARG A 40 3.77 5.55 8.83
N GLN A 41 4.71 5.17 7.99
CA GLN A 41 5.13 5.90 6.79
C GLN A 41 4.43 5.30 5.59
N MET A 42 3.56 6.09 4.94
CA MET A 42 2.87 5.67 3.73
C MET A 42 3.33 6.48 2.52
N VAL A 43 3.71 5.79 1.47
CA VAL A 43 4.09 6.38 0.18
C VAL A 43 3.34 5.62 -0.91
N THR A 44 2.61 6.34 -1.75
CA THR A 44 1.85 5.78 -2.90
C THR A 44 0.99 4.56 -2.53
N GLY A 45 0.40 4.55 -1.33
CA GLY A 45 -0.44 3.45 -0.84
C GLY A 45 0.30 2.28 -0.18
N LEU A 46 1.63 2.29 -0.18
CA LEU A 46 2.47 1.30 0.48
C LEU A 46 2.99 1.80 1.82
N VAL A 47 3.14 0.89 2.78
CA VAL A 47 3.87 1.15 4.02
C VAL A 47 5.34 0.91 3.76
N VAL A 48 6.20 1.88 4.10
CA VAL A 48 7.63 1.87 3.72
C VAL A 48 8.59 1.97 4.91
N ASN A 49 8.11 1.77 6.13
CA ASN A 49 8.89 1.92 7.36
C ASN A 49 10.24 1.18 7.34
N ASP A 50 10.25 -0.07 6.89
CA ASP A 50 11.46 -0.91 6.78
C ASP A 50 11.61 -1.47 5.36
N LYS A 51 10.51 -1.95 4.78
CA LYS A 51 10.41 -2.38 3.39
C LYS A 51 9.02 -2.03 2.83
N PRO A 52 8.86 -1.91 1.50
CA PRO A 52 7.54 -1.73 0.91
C PRO A 52 6.61 -2.88 1.28
N ASN A 53 5.45 -2.57 1.86
CA ASN A 53 4.44 -3.55 2.26
C ASN A 53 3.05 -3.02 1.96
N LEU A 54 2.11 -3.93 1.74
CA LEU A 54 0.70 -3.53 1.70
C LEU A 54 0.20 -3.16 3.10
N PRO A 55 -0.65 -2.12 3.21
CA PRO A 55 -1.37 -1.79 4.44
C PRO A 55 -2.01 -3.02 5.10
N ARG A 56 -1.90 -3.13 6.44
CA ARG A 56 -2.53 -4.21 7.21
C ARG A 56 -4.03 -4.38 6.90
N ARG A 57 -4.75 -3.26 6.71
CA ARG A 57 -6.17 -3.27 6.34
C ARG A 57 -6.40 -4.01 5.02
N ILE A 58 -5.60 -3.71 3.99
CA ILE A 58 -5.72 -4.32 2.66
C ILE A 58 -5.39 -5.82 2.73
N ARG A 59 -4.31 -6.20 3.43
CA ARG A 59 -3.97 -7.62 3.63
C ARG A 59 -5.07 -8.39 4.36
N LYS A 60 -5.71 -7.79 5.37
CA LYS A 60 -6.85 -8.39 6.07
C LYS A 60 -8.04 -8.61 5.13
N GLN A 61 -8.31 -7.67 4.23
CA GLN A 61 -9.37 -7.79 3.24
C GLN A 61 -9.07 -8.89 2.21
N ILE A 62 -7.83 -8.98 1.70
CA ILE A 62 -7.40 -10.06 0.81
C ILE A 62 -7.61 -11.42 1.49
N ARG A 63 -7.16 -11.57 2.74
CA ARG A 63 -7.32 -12.81 3.50
C ARG A 63 -8.78 -13.21 3.68
N ALA A 64 -9.64 -12.24 4.01
CA ALA A 64 -11.08 -12.48 4.13
C ALA A 64 -11.70 -12.88 2.78
N ALA A 65 -11.31 -12.23 1.69
CA ALA A 65 -11.78 -12.54 0.35
C ALA A 65 -11.39 -13.96 -0.08
N VAL A 66 -10.13 -14.35 0.14
CA VAL A 66 -9.65 -15.73 -0.09
C VAL A 66 -10.46 -16.72 0.75
N HIS A 67 -10.63 -16.44 2.05
CA HIS A 67 -11.43 -17.30 2.92
C HIS A 67 -12.88 -17.47 2.45
N HIS A 68 -13.54 -16.39 2.01
CA HIS A 68 -14.91 -16.45 1.48
C HIS A 68 -14.98 -17.32 0.22
N LYS A 69 -14.06 -17.14 -0.72
CA LYS A 69 -13.96 -17.97 -1.93
C LYS A 69 -13.78 -19.45 -1.60
N LEU A 70 -12.91 -19.76 -0.63
CA LEU A 70 -12.69 -21.12 -0.14
C LEU A 70 -13.90 -21.75 0.53
N HIS A 71 -14.88 -20.97 0.97
CA HIS A 71 -16.13 -21.49 1.55
C HIS A 71 -17.33 -21.33 0.61
N GLY A 72 -17.11 -20.97 -0.67
CA GLY A 72 -18.19 -20.76 -1.64
C GLY A 72 -19.09 -19.56 -1.31
N LYS A 73 -18.63 -18.64 -0.48
CA LYS A 73 -19.37 -17.43 -0.09
C LYS A 73 -19.05 -16.28 -1.05
N GLN A 74 -20.01 -15.37 -1.23
CA GLN A 74 -19.80 -14.14 -1.98
C GLN A 74 -18.62 -13.35 -1.39
N ILE A 75 -17.64 -13.04 -2.24
CA ILE A 75 -16.50 -12.22 -1.89
C ILE A 75 -16.96 -10.76 -1.83
N HIS A 76 -16.49 -10.03 -0.82
CA HIS A 76 -16.76 -8.60 -0.67
C HIS A 76 -15.47 -7.79 -0.53
N TRP A 77 -15.45 -6.60 -1.12
CA TRP A 77 -14.39 -5.61 -0.98
C TRP A 77 -14.99 -4.26 -0.61
N ASN A 78 -14.58 -3.68 0.54
CA ASN A 78 -15.17 -2.45 1.08
C ASN A 78 -16.72 -2.47 1.11
N GLY A 79 -17.32 -3.61 1.45
CA GLY A 79 -18.78 -3.78 1.53
C GLY A 79 -19.49 -4.03 0.20
N LYS A 80 -18.78 -4.06 -0.92
CA LYS A 80 -19.36 -4.34 -2.25
C LYS A 80 -19.00 -5.75 -2.71
N PRO A 81 -19.88 -6.46 -3.44
CA PRO A 81 -19.54 -7.76 -4.01
C PRO A 81 -18.36 -7.63 -4.99
N MET A 82 -17.50 -8.63 -5.01
CA MET A 82 -16.31 -8.70 -5.84
C MET A 82 -16.23 -10.07 -6.53
N ASN A 83 -15.73 -10.10 -7.78
CA ASN A 83 -15.52 -11.33 -8.55
C ASN A 83 -14.09 -11.87 -8.40
N ASP A 84 -13.86 -13.06 -8.96
CA ASP A 84 -12.57 -13.75 -8.86
C ASP A 84 -11.43 -13.02 -9.58
N GLN A 85 -11.69 -12.42 -10.75
CA GLN A 85 -10.70 -11.63 -11.48
C GLN A 85 -10.21 -10.44 -10.65
N SER A 86 -11.10 -9.76 -9.93
CA SER A 86 -10.73 -8.66 -9.03
C SER A 86 -9.91 -9.17 -7.84
N LEU A 87 -10.29 -10.32 -7.25
CA LEU A 87 -9.48 -10.96 -6.21
C LEU A 87 -8.07 -11.28 -6.72
N MET A 88 -7.94 -11.83 -7.93
CA MET A 88 -6.65 -12.10 -8.55
C MET A 88 -5.85 -10.83 -8.81
N GLY A 89 -6.49 -9.72 -9.21
CA GLY A 89 -5.86 -8.41 -9.32
C GLY A 89 -5.26 -7.94 -7.99
N HIS A 90 -6.00 -8.06 -6.89
CA HIS A 90 -5.50 -7.73 -5.55
C HIS A 90 -4.34 -8.65 -5.11
N LEU A 91 -4.40 -9.94 -5.43
CA LEU A 91 -3.32 -10.89 -5.15
C LEU A 91 -2.07 -10.59 -5.97
N ASN A 92 -2.21 -10.16 -7.22
CA ASN A 92 -1.08 -9.72 -8.05
C ASN A 92 -0.43 -8.44 -7.50
N CYS A 93 -1.23 -7.49 -7.02
CA CYS A 93 -0.72 -6.31 -6.32
C CYS A 93 0.05 -6.70 -5.04
N LEU A 94 -0.47 -7.65 -4.25
CA LEU A 94 0.25 -8.20 -3.10
C LEU A 94 1.56 -8.88 -3.52
N LYS A 95 1.57 -9.62 -4.63
CA LYS A 95 2.75 -10.33 -5.13
C LYS A 95 3.91 -9.39 -5.44
N MET A 96 3.63 -8.18 -5.92
CA MET A 96 4.65 -7.18 -6.23
C MET A 96 5.48 -6.74 -5.01
N VAL A 97 4.89 -6.78 -3.80
CA VAL A 97 5.55 -6.30 -2.58
C VAL A 97 5.84 -7.41 -1.56
N GLN A 98 5.04 -8.48 -1.56
CA GLN A 98 5.10 -9.59 -0.61
C GLN A 98 4.78 -10.91 -1.33
N PRO A 99 5.70 -11.42 -2.17
CA PRO A 99 5.45 -12.57 -3.05
C PRO A 99 5.07 -13.85 -2.29
N GLU A 100 5.78 -14.16 -1.19
CA GLU A 100 5.49 -15.35 -0.38
C GLU A 100 4.08 -15.37 0.24
N GLU A 101 3.55 -14.20 0.64
CA GLU A 101 2.16 -14.12 1.16
C GLU A 101 1.16 -14.29 0.01
N ALA A 102 1.42 -13.71 -1.15
CA ALA A 102 0.56 -13.85 -2.33
C ALA A 102 0.54 -15.27 -2.88
N ASP A 103 1.70 -15.92 -3.03
CA ASP A 103 1.80 -17.25 -3.60
C ASP A 103 1.14 -18.30 -2.70
N ARG A 104 1.26 -18.18 -1.37
CA ARG A 104 0.46 -18.99 -0.42
C ARG A 104 -1.03 -18.86 -0.66
N HIS A 105 -1.55 -17.64 -0.83
CA HIS A 105 -2.97 -17.45 -1.11
C HIS A 105 -3.39 -18.07 -2.45
N LYS A 106 -2.56 -17.97 -3.49
CA LYS A 106 -2.84 -18.57 -4.80
C LYS A 106 -2.82 -20.09 -4.75
N MET A 107 -1.85 -20.71 -4.07
CA MET A 107 -1.78 -22.16 -3.88
C MET A 107 -3.02 -22.70 -3.18
N ILE A 108 -3.48 -22.02 -2.11
CA ILE A 108 -4.69 -22.44 -1.39
C ILE A 108 -5.94 -22.37 -2.29
N LEU A 109 -6.03 -21.37 -3.17
CA LEU A 109 -7.14 -21.25 -4.11
C LEU A 109 -7.10 -22.33 -5.22
N GLN A 110 -5.91 -22.68 -5.72
CA GLN A 110 -5.73 -23.71 -6.75
C GLN A 110 -6.03 -25.12 -6.25
N ASN A 111 -5.69 -25.43 -5.00
CA ASN A 111 -5.91 -26.77 -4.42
C ASN A 111 -7.40 -27.09 -4.13
N LYS A 112 -8.32 -26.16 -4.41
CA LYS A 112 -9.76 -26.36 -4.23
C LYS A 112 -10.51 -26.61 -5.55
N GLU A 113 -9.89 -26.32 -6.69
CA GLU A 113 -10.41 -26.71 -8.01
C GLU A 113 -10.06 -28.17 -8.29
#